data_AF-A0A1Q4X907-F1
#
_entry.id   AF-A0A1Q4X907-F1
#
_cell.length_a   1.000
_cell.length_b   1.000
_cell.length_c   1.000
_cell.angle_alpha   90.00
_cell.angle_beta   90.00
_cell.angle_gamma   90.00
#
_symmetry.space_group_name_H-M   'P 1'
#
loop_
_entity.id
_entity.type
_entity.pdbx_description
1 polymer ?
#
loop_
_entity_poly.entity_id
_entity_poly.type
_entity_poly.pdbx_seq_one_letter_code
_entity_poly.pdbx_strand_id
1 'polypeptide(L)'
;MSLGTHHGGRGGGVQEDVGEIVAVADRVRGAIETVIEGKPEVLRLALTVLLAEGHLLIEDVPGVGKTMLAKALGRAVDCSVQRVQFTPDLLPSDITGVSVYHQDRREFEFNPGPVFANIVLGDEINRASPKTQAALLECMAERQVSVDGQTRTLERPFMVVATQNPADMEGTYALPEAQRDRFMARVSVGYPAPQAELDMIDSHSSRSPLDGLAPVTSAAQIRDLADRVHSVHVAPGMRRYVVDLVNATRTAPELRLGASPRATLHLVRAARAYAALDGRHYVVPDDVQALAVPVLAHRLLPGPEAQMERLSPEQIVAKLVARLPVPGPQ
;
A
#
# COMPACT_ATOMS: atom_id res chain seq x y z
N MET A 1 -51.62 -20.02 -27.79
CA MET A 1 -51.10 -19.43 -26.53
C MET A 1 -49.86 -20.21 -26.14
N SER A 2 -48.68 -19.66 -26.40
CA SER A 2 -47.40 -20.22 -25.95
C SER A 2 -46.56 -19.03 -25.50
N LEU A 3 -46.35 -18.92 -24.19
CA LEU A 3 -45.49 -17.92 -23.56
C LEU A 3 -44.16 -18.61 -23.25
N GLY A 4 -43.15 -18.30 -24.06
CA GLY A 4 -41.77 -18.67 -23.78
C GLY A 4 -41.19 -17.75 -22.70
N THR A 5 -40.70 -18.34 -21.62
CA THR A 5 -39.95 -17.66 -20.57
C THR A 5 -38.46 -17.65 -20.93
N HIS A 6 -37.91 -16.48 -21.22
CA HIS A 6 -36.47 -16.26 -21.26
C HIS A 6 -35.93 -16.15 -19.82
N HIS A 7 -35.10 -17.10 -19.42
CA HIS A 7 -34.20 -16.99 -18.27
C HIS A 7 -32.76 -16.90 -18.80
N GLY A 8 -32.26 -15.69 -18.98
CA GLY A 8 -30.84 -15.39 -19.20
C GLY A 8 -30.19 -14.99 -17.88
N GLY A 9 -29.42 -15.90 -17.28
CA GLY A 9 -28.84 -15.76 -15.96
C GLY A 9 -27.64 -14.80 -15.91
N ARG A 10 -27.67 -13.90 -14.91
CA ARG A 10 -26.65 -12.90 -14.53
C ARG A 10 -25.32 -13.49 -13.97
N GLY A 11 -24.91 -14.68 -14.41
CA GLY A 11 -23.71 -15.37 -13.89
C GLY A 11 -22.40 -15.05 -14.63
N GLY A 12 -22.46 -14.59 -15.88
CA GLY A 12 -21.27 -14.40 -16.72
C GLY A 12 -20.41 -13.18 -16.35
N GLY A 13 -21.03 -12.04 -16.01
CA GLY A 13 -20.30 -10.78 -15.80
C GLY A 13 -19.34 -10.79 -14.62
N VAL A 14 -19.70 -11.46 -13.51
CA VAL A 14 -18.87 -11.46 -12.27
C VAL A 14 -17.60 -12.29 -12.43
N GLN A 15 -17.62 -13.33 -13.27
CA GLN A 15 -16.48 -14.22 -13.49
C GLN A 15 -15.55 -13.68 -14.59
N GLU A 16 -16.11 -13.00 -15.59
CA GLU A 16 -15.34 -12.13 -16.51
C GLU A 16 -14.66 -10.98 -15.75
N ASP A 17 -15.30 -10.49 -14.66
CA ASP A 17 -14.80 -9.33 -13.92
C ASP A 17 -13.46 -9.56 -13.21
N VAL A 18 -13.28 -10.73 -12.59
CA VAL A 18 -12.03 -11.04 -11.90
C VAL A 18 -10.95 -11.52 -12.88
N GLY A 19 -11.35 -12.09 -14.02
CA GLY A 19 -10.41 -12.51 -15.06
C GLY A 19 -9.59 -11.35 -15.62
N GLU A 20 -10.21 -10.18 -15.82
CA GLU A 20 -9.48 -8.99 -16.27
C GLU A 20 -8.51 -8.46 -15.18
N ILE A 21 -8.93 -8.47 -13.91
CA ILE A 21 -8.07 -8.08 -12.79
C ILE A 21 -6.78 -8.91 -12.78
N VAL A 22 -6.91 -10.24 -12.87
CA VAL A 22 -5.77 -11.17 -12.92
C VAL A 22 -4.91 -10.89 -14.15
N ALA A 23 -5.51 -10.78 -15.33
CA ALA A 23 -4.77 -10.57 -16.57
C ALA A 23 -3.97 -9.25 -16.58
N VAL A 24 -4.53 -8.16 -16.05
CA VAL A 24 -3.84 -6.88 -15.94
C VAL A 24 -2.76 -6.97 -14.86
N ALA A 25 -3.06 -7.54 -13.69
CA ALA A 25 -2.09 -7.69 -12.61
C ALA A 25 -0.89 -8.55 -13.00
N ASP A 26 -1.11 -9.63 -13.77
CA ASP A 26 -0.05 -10.49 -14.29
C ASP A 26 0.84 -9.75 -15.30
N ARG A 27 0.26 -8.92 -16.18
CA ARG A 27 1.05 -8.05 -17.08
C ARG A 27 1.91 -7.06 -16.30
N VAL A 28 1.33 -6.40 -15.30
CA VAL A 28 2.05 -5.43 -14.46
C VAL A 28 3.15 -6.14 -13.66
N ARG A 29 2.85 -7.33 -13.10
CA ARG A 29 3.83 -8.15 -12.39
C ARG A 29 5.00 -8.51 -13.29
N GLY A 30 4.72 -9.10 -14.45
CA GLY A 30 5.75 -9.49 -15.41
C GLY A 30 6.60 -8.32 -15.90
N ALA A 31 6.01 -7.14 -16.10
CA ALA A 31 6.73 -5.93 -16.47
C ALA A 31 7.67 -5.43 -15.35
N ILE A 32 7.25 -5.51 -14.09
CA ILE A 32 8.09 -5.10 -12.95
C ILE A 32 9.20 -6.13 -12.68
N GLU A 33 8.93 -7.42 -12.89
CA GLU A 33 9.91 -8.51 -12.74
C GLU A 33 11.07 -8.41 -13.75
N THR A 34 10.91 -7.71 -14.89
CA THR A 34 12.05 -7.41 -15.78
C THR A 34 13.02 -6.39 -15.22
N VAL A 35 12.65 -5.70 -14.12
CA VAL A 35 13.42 -4.62 -13.50
C VAL A 35 13.85 -4.98 -12.07
N ILE A 36 13.07 -5.84 -11.39
CA ILE A 36 13.28 -6.21 -10.00
C ILE A 36 13.23 -7.72 -9.87
N GLU A 37 14.36 -8.31 -9.51
CA GLU A 37 14.48 -9.75 -9.39
C GLU A 37 14.16 -10.25 -7.98
N GLY A 38 13.54 -11.43 -7.91
CA GLY A 38 13.47 -12.24 -6.69
C GLY A 38 12.56 -11.75 -5.57
N LYS A 39 11.51 -10.95 -5.85
CA LYS A 39 10.61 -10.40 -4.81
C LYS A 39 9.10 -10.50 -5.14
N PRO A 40 8.58 -11.70 -5.47
CA PRO A 40 7.18 -11.87 -5.87
C PRO A 40 6.19 -11.48 -4.77
N GLU A 41 6.49 -11.77 -3.50
CA GLU A 41 5.61 -11.44 -2.36
C GLU A 41 5.50 -9.92 -2.14
N VAL A 42 6.61 -9.19 -2.26
CA VAL A 42 6.62 -7.72 -2.12
C VAL A 42 5.79 -7.08 -3.24
N LEU A 43 5.95 -7.59 -4.46
CA LEU A 43 5.22 -7.11 -5.62
C LEU A 43 3.72 -7.42 -5.52
N ARG A 44 3.37 -8.65 -5.11
CA ARG A 44 1.98 -9.04 -4.85
C ARG A 44 1.35 -8.15 -3.78
N LEU A 45 2.05 -7.87 -2.69
CA LEU A 45 1.57 -6.97 -1.65
C LEU A 45 1.43 -5.52 -2.16
N ALA A 46 2.38 -5.03 -2.96
CA ALA A 46 2.29 -3.69 -3.56
C ALA A 46 1.07 -3.56 -4.49
N LEU A 47 0.80 -4.56 -5.33
CA LEU A 47 -0.40 -4.61 -6.19
C LEU A 47 -1.68 -4.71 -5.35
N THR A 48 -1.66 -5.52 -4.29
CA THR A 48 -2.78 -5.62 -3.33
C THR A 48 -3.08 -4.25 -2.73
N VAL A 49 -2.06 -3.52 -2.28
CA VAL A 49 -2.23 -2.18 -1.70
C VAL A 49 -2.69 -1.17 -2.75
N LEU A 50 -2.16 -1.22 -3.98
CA LEU A 50 -2.59 -0.32 -5.07
C LEU A 50 -4.08 -0.51 -5.39
N LEU A 51 -4.52 -1.75 -5.61
CA LEU A 51 -5.91 -2.08 -5.94
C LEU A 51 -6.88 -1.91 -4.77
N ALA A 52 -6.40 -2.09 -3.53
CA ALA A 52 -7.15 -1.75 -2.33
C ALA A 52 -7.18 -0.24 -2.06
N GLU A 53 -6.49 0.56 -2.88
CA GLU A 53 -6.24 1.99 -2.72
C GLU A 53 -5.70 2.35 -1.33
N GLY A 54 -4.63 1.69 -0.92
CA GLY A 54 -3.92 1.96 0.31
C GLY A 54 -2.57 2.64 0.09
N HIS A 55 -1.80 2.70 1.18
CA HIS A 55 -0.44 3.23 1.19
C HIS A 55 0.51 2.19 1.79
N LEU A 56 1.72 2.11 1.26
CA LEU A 56 2.70 1.09 1.59
C LEU A 56 3.86 1.72 2.37
N LEU A 57 4.16 1.14 3.53
CA LEU A 57 5.35 1.46 4.31
C LEU A 57 6.44 0.41 4.07
N ILE A 58 7.65 0.84 3.74
CA ILE A 58 8.78 -0.04 3.49
C ILE A 58 9.87 0.21 4.53
N GLU A 59 9.98 -0.69 5.51
CA GLU A 59 11.04 -0.69 6.52
C GLU A 59 12.19 -1.58 6.05
N ASP A 60 13.34 -0.97 5.73
CA ASP A 60 14.54 -1.72 5.28
C ASP A 60 15.76 -0.84 5.21
N VAL A 61 16.92 -1.46 5.05
CA VAL A 61 18.21 -0.83 4.82
C VAL A 61 18.29 -0.11 3.46
N PRO A 62 19.11 0.95 3.34
CA PRO A 62 19.33 1.63 2.06
C PRO A 62 19.85 0.68 0.96
N GLY A 63 19.48 0.95 -0.29
CA GLY A 63 20.04 0.25 -1.46
C GLY A 63 19.29 -0.99 -1.96
N VAL A 64 18.22 -1.45 -1.29
CA VAL A 64 17.54 -2.72 -1.61
C VAL A 64 16.45 -2.66 -2.71
N GLY A 65 16.50 -1.67 -3.60
CA GLY A 65 15.60 -1.60 -4.78
C GLY A 65 14.21 -0.98 -4.54
N LYS A 66 13.96 -0.33 -3.39
CA LYS A 66 12.66 0.29 -3.07
C LYS A 66 12.24 1.38 -4.05
N THR A 67 13.18 2.26 -4.40
CA THR A 67 12.99 3.32 -5.40
C THR A 67 12.69 2.72 -6.77
N MET A 68 13.30 1.57 -7.10
CA MET A 68 13.02 0.85 -8.33
C MET A 68 11.59 0.30 -8.33
N LEU A 69 11.11 -0.25 -7.21
CA LEU A 69 9.73 -0.74 -7.09
C LEU A 69 8.70 0.33 -7.38
N ALA A 70 8.79 1.49 -6.71
CA ALA A 70 7.82 2.57 -6.92
C ALA A 70 7.86 3.12 -8.36
N LYS A 71 9.06 3.29 -8.93
CA LYS A 71 9.22 3.77 -10.31
C LYS A 71 8.75 2.76 -11.36
N ALA A 72 9.10 1.48 -11.17
CA ALA A 72 8.67 0.41 -12.06
C ALA A 72 7.16 0.23 -12.01
N LEU A 73 6.56 0.28 -10.81
CA LEU A 73 5.10 0.25 -10.66
C LEU A 73 4.45 1.41 -11.40
N GLY A 74 4.91 2.64 -11.20
CA GLY A 74 4.33 3.81 -11.86
C GLY A 74 4.46 3.78 -13.38
N ARG A 75 5.62 3.37 -13.91
CA ARG A 75 5.80 3.21 -15.37
C ARG A 75 4.93 2.09 -15.94
N ALA A 76 4.85 0.95 -15.27
CA ALA A 76 4.07 -0.20 -15.74
C ALA A 76 2.57 0.12 -15.87
N VAL A 77 2.05 1.05 -15.06
CA VAL A 77 0.62 1.42 -15.05
C VAL A 77 0.32 2.81 -15.60
N ASP A 78 1.27 3.44 -16.30
CA ASP A 78 1.15 4.80 -16.85
C ASP A 78 0.68 5.84 -15.83
N CYS A 79 1.27 5.77 -14.64
CA CYS A 79 1.00 6.68 -13.53
C CYS A 79 2.13 7.70 -13.39
N SER A 80 1.77 8.94 -13.06
CA SER A 80 2.75 9.94 -12.65
C SER A 80 3.44 9.51 -11.35
N VAL A 81 4.77 9.69 -11.30
CA VAL A 81 5.58 9.35 -10.12
C VAL A 81 6.35 10.58 -9.68
N GLN A 82 6.21 10.93 -8.41
CA GLN A 82 7.02 11.96 -7.77
C GLN A 82 7.80 11.37 -6.61
N ARG A 83 9.07 11.77 -6.50
CA ARG A 83 9.96 11.35 -5.42
C ARG A 83 10.21 12.53 -4.51
N VAL A 84 10.03 12.30 -3.21
CA VAL A 84 10.31 13.25 -2.15
C VAL A 84 11.35 12.64 -1.24
N GLN A 85 12.49 13.30 -1.12
CA GLN A 85 13.47 12.98 -0.09
C GLN A 85 13.10 13.78 1.16
N PHE A 86 12.77 13.10 2.26
CA PHE A 86 12.44 13.77 3.50
C PHE A 86 13.73 14.22 4.19
N THR A 87 13.80 15.52 4.47
CA THR A 87 14.93 16.17 5.15
C THR A 87 14.41 17.04 6.30
N PRO A 88 15.26 17.39 7.29
CA PRO A 88 14.81 18.18 8.44
C PRO A 88 14.27 19.57 8.10
N ASP A 89 14.72 20.14 6.98
CA ASP A 89 14.35 21.46 6.46
C ASP A 89 13.13 21.45 5.53
N LEU A 90 12.64 20.27 5.13
CA LEU A 90 11.49 20.15 4.25
C LEU A 90 10.24 20.74 4.91
N LEU A 91 9.55 21.64 4.20
CA LEU A 91 8.35 22.30 4.68
C LEU A 91 7.09 21.52 4.27
N PRO A 92 5.98 21.65 5.02
CA PRO A 92 4.68 21.13 4.61
C PRO A 92 4.27 21.54 3.19
N SER A 93 4.58 22.78 2.81
CA SER A 93 4.28 23.34 1.50
C SER A 93 5.07 22.70 0.36
N ASP A 94 6.25 22.13 0.64
CA ASP A 94 7.02 21.38 -0.35
C ASP A 94 6.38 20.02 -0.66
N ILE A 95 5.44 19.58 0.18
CA ILE A 95 4.62 18.37 -0.02
C ILE A 95 3.30 18.73 -0.70
N THR A 96 2.58 19.72 -0.17
CA THR A 96 1.23 20.09 -0.60
C THR A 96 1.19 21.03 -1.80
N GLY A 97 2.26 21.77 -2.06
CA GLY A 97 2.30 22.84 -3.04
C GLY A 97 2.13 24.23 -2.42
N VAL A 98 2.38 25.25 -3.24
CA VAL A 98 2.40 26.67 -2.87
C VAL A 98 1.67 27.50 -3.92
N SER A 99 1.07 28.62 -3.50
CA SER A 99 0.59 29.64 -4.43
C SER A 99 1.68 30.69 -4.66
N VAL A 100 2.09 30.87 -5.90
CA VAL A 100 3.10 31.84 -6.31
C VAL A 100 2.42 33.02 -6.99
N TYR A 101 2.75 34.24 -6.57
CA TYR A 101 2.20 35.45 -7.19
C TYR A 101 2.96 35.78 -8.49
N HIS A 102 2.26 35.73 -9.63
CA HIS A 102 2.78 36.16 -10.91
C HIS A 102 2.58 37.67 -11.08
N GLN A 103 3.68 38.44 -11.01
CA GLN A 103 3.63 39.90 -11.08
C GLN A 103 3.03 40.43 -12.39
N ASP A 104 3.30 39.77 -13.52
CA ASP A 104 2.82 40.17 -14.84
C ASP A 104 1.29 40.01 -14.97
N ARG A 105 0.75 38.92 -14.43
CA ARG A 105 -0.69 38.61 -14.47
C ARG A 105 -1.46 39.19 -13.29
N ARG A 106 -0.75 39.61 -12.23
CA ARG A 106 -1.30 40.03 -10.94
C ARG A 106 -2.23 38.98 -10.30
N GLU A 107 -1.87 37.72 -10.48
CA GLU A 107 -2.65 36.56 -10.04
C GLU A 107 -1.79 35.60 -9.23
N PHE A 108 -2.41 34.91 -8.27
CA PHE A 108 -1.79 33.77 -7.57
C PHE A 108 -2.02 32.50 -8.39
N GLU A 109 -0.93 31.87 -8.83
CA GLU A 109 -0.95 30.57 -9.52
C GLU A 109 -0.53 29.48 -8.54
N PHE A 110 -1.32 28.40 -8.47
CA PHE A 110 -1.01 27.28 -7.59
C PHE A 110 -0.03 26.33 -8.26
N ASN A 111 1.13 26.16 -7.65
CA ASN A 111 2.13 25.18 -8.05
C ASN A 111 1.89 23.90 -7.23
N PRO A 112 1.41 22.81 -7.86
CA PRO A 112 1.10 21.58 -7.15
C PRO A 112 2.37 20.95 -6.58
N GLY A 113 2.26 20.48 -5.33
CA GLY A 113 3.31 19.70 -4.71
C GLY A 113 3.38 18.26 -5.24
N PRO A 114 4.39 17.48 -4.82
CA PRO A 114 4.58 16.10 -5.24
C PRO A 114 3.39 15.17 -4.93
N VAL A 115 2.55 15.49 -3.95
CA VAL A 115 1.35 14.68 -3.62
C VAL A 115 0.29 14.65 -4.71
N PHE A 116 0.38 15.52 -5.71
CA PHE A 116 -0.52 15.49 -6.87
C PHE A 116 -0.16 14.40 -7.90
N ALA A 117 0.92 13.64 -7.69
CA ALA A 117 1.22 12.48 -8.50
C ALA A 117 0.41 11.25 -8.07
N ASN A 118 0.21 10.30 -8.99
CA ASN A 118 -0.48 9.04 -8.70
C ASN A 118 0.31 8.17 -7.73
N ILE A 119 1.64 8.13 -7.88
CA ILE A 119 2.54 7.42 -6.97
C ILE A 119 3.56 8.39 -6.38
N VAL A 120 3.56 8.49 -5.05
CA VAL A 120 4.51 9.33 -4.31
C VAL A 120 5.48 8.44 -3.57
N LEU A 121 6.76 8.51 -3.93
CA LEU A 121 7.83 7.87 -3.20
C LEU A 121 8.36 8.82 -2.14
N GLY A 122 8.09 8.54 -0.86
CA GLY A 122 8.60 9.31 0.27
C GLY A 122 9.79 8.61 0.92
N ASP A 123 11.01 9.02 0.59
CA ASP A 123 12.20 8.43 1.17
C ASP A 123 12.51 9.03 2.56
N GLU A 124 12.78 8.15 3.53
CA GLU A 124 13.20 8.52 4.89
C GLU A 124 12.22 9.46 5.60
N ILE A 125 10.91 9.15 5.56
CA ILE A 125 9.85 9.99 6.14
C ILE A 125 10.11 10.37 7.61
N ASN A 126 10.86 9.55 8.35
CA ASN A 126 11.30 9.83 9.71
C ASN A 126 12.38 10.93 9.83
N ARG A 127 12.92 11.50 8.76
CA ARG A 127 13.90 12.61 8.83
C ARG A 127 13.26 14.00 8.82
N ALA A 128 12.03 14.13 8.36
CA ALA A 128 11.37 15.43 8.35
C ALA A 128 10.68 15.75 9.68
N SER A 129 10.40 17.04 9.89
CA SER A 129 9.68 17.49 11.07
C SER A 129 8.30 16.82 11.20
N PRO A 130 7.76 16.68 12.44
CA PRO A 130 6.41 16.16 12.65
C PRO A 130 5.31 16.92 11.88
N LYS A 131 5.50 18.22 11.62
CA LYS A 131 4.56 19.03 10.82
C LYS A 131 4.55 18.60 9.35
N THR A 132 5.72 18.35 8.77
CA THR A 132 5.87 17.92 7.38
C THR A 132 5.37 16.48 7.20
N GLN A 133 5.64 15.61 8.17
CA GLN A 133 5.05 14.26 8.22
C GLN A 133 3.51 14.35 8.24
N ALA A 134 2.94 15.19 9.12
CA ALA A 134 1.50 15.37 9.23
C ALA A 134 0.85 15.82 7.92
N ALA A 135 1.50 16.73 7.17
CA ALA A 135 0.99 17.21 5.88
C ALA A 135 0.84 16.08 4.86
N LEU A 136 1.85 15.21 4.70
CA LEU A 136 1.75 14.04 3.82
C LEU A 136 0.64 13.08 4.30
N LEU A 137 0.57 12.83 5.60
CA LEU A 137 -0.38 11.89 6.20
C LEU A 137 -1.83 12.38 6.14
N GLU A 138 -2.04 13.70 6.14
CA GLU A 138 -3.34 14.32 5.89
C GLU A 138 -3.76 14.10 4.43
N CYS A 139 -2.85 14.32 3.47
CA CYS A 139 -3.10 14.01 2.06
C CYS A 139 -3.49 12.54 1.85
N MET A 140 -2.82 11.62 2.54
CA MET A 140 -3.14 10.18 2.54
C MET A 140 -4.54 9.88 3.07
N ALA A 141 -4.93 10.52 4.17
CA ALA A 141 -6.22 10.28 4.82
C ALA A 141 -7.39 10.88 4.03
N GLU A 142 -7.24 12.14 3.62
CA GLU A 142 -8.34 12.95 3.05
C GLU A 142 -8.39 12.88 1.52
N ARG A 143 -7.31 12.44 0.85
CA ARG A 143 -7.17 12.42 -0.61
C ARG A 143 -7.43 13.76 -1.28
N GLN A 144 -7.14 14.83 -0.57
CA GLN A 144 -7.25 16.19 -1.03
C GLN A 144 -6.24 17.06 -0.30
N VAL A 145 -5.95 18.21 -0.88
CA VAL A 145 -5.06 19.23 -0.34
C VAL A 145 -5.82 20.54 -0.28
N SER A 146 -5.79 21.20 0.87
CA SER A 146 -6.39 22.52 1.07
C SER A 146 -5.30 23.56 1.24
N VAL A 147 -5.13 24.44 0.24
CA VAL A 147 -4.15 25.53 0.25
C VAL A 147 -4.87 26.81 -0.14
N ASP A 148 -4.66 27.87 0.65
CA ASP A 148 -5.26 29.20 0.46
C ASP A 148 -6.80 29.19 0.33
N GLY A 149 -7.45 28.35 1.14
CA GLY A 149 -8.91 28.21 1.16
C GLY A 149 -9.50 27.46 -0.04
N GLN A 150 -8.67 26.93 -0.94
CA GLN A 150 -9.10 26.10 -2.06
C GLN A 150 -8.71 24.64 -1.85
N THR A 151 -9.71 23.77 -1.84
CA THR A 151 -9.55 22.31 -1.77
C THR A 151 -9.35 21.72 -3.14
N ARG A 152 -8.33 20.87 -3.31
CA ARG A 152 -7.99 20.19 -4.56
C ARG A 152 -7.89 18.69 -4.30
N THR A 153 -8.68 17.90 -5.03
CA THR A 153 -8.70 16.44 -4.92
C THR A 153 -7.46 15.83 -5.58
N LEU A 154 -6.89 14.79 -4.97
CA LEU A 154 -5.78 14.03 -5.54
C LEU A 154 -6.29 12.99 -6.55
N GLU A 155 -5.60 12.86 -7.67
CA GLU A 155 -6.02 11.97 -8.76
C GLU A 155 -5.88 10.50 -8.38
N ARG A 156 -6.90 9.69 -8.70
CA ARG A 156 -6.87 8.23 -8.51
C ARG A 156 -6.16 7.55 -9.69
N PRO A 157 -5.37 6.47 -9.46
CA PRO A 157 -4.97 5.96 -8.15
C PRO A 157 -4.00 6.93 -7.46
N PHE A 158 -4.09 7.02 -6.12
CA PHE A 158 -3.17 7.79 -5.29
C PHE A 158 -2.54 6.87 -4.24
N MET A 159 -1.26 6.59 -4.37
CA MET A 159 -0.50 5.68 -3.51
C MET A 159 0.79 6.32 -3.04
N VAL A 160 0.93 6.49 -1.73
CA VAL A 160 2.21 6.79 -1.09
C VAL A 160 2.95 5.49 -0.79
N VAL A 161 4.19 5.42 -1.27
CA VAL A 161 5.19 4.41 -0.89
C VAL A 161 6.24 5.11 -0.05
N ALA A 162 6.18 4.95 1.27
CA ALA A 162 7.11 5.62 2.18
C ALA A 162 8.18 4.65 2.69
N THR A 163 9.40 5.13 2.87
CA THR A 163 10.48 4.37 3.49
C THR A 163 10.85 4.99 4.82
N GLN A 164 11.20 4.14 5.78
CA GLN A 164 11.76 4.56 7.07
C GLN A 164 13.07 3.82 7.32
N ASN A 165 14.08 4.56 7.76
CA ASN A 165 15.29 3.95 8.33
C ASN A 165 15.02 3.61 9.81
N PRO A 166 15.70 2.59 10.36
CA PRO A 166 15.60 2.24 11.78
C PRO A 166 15.86 3.44 12.70
N ALA A 167 15.21 3.46 13.85
CA ALA A 167 15.14 4.61 14.76
C ALA A 167 16.46 5.01 15.46
N ASP A 168 17.54 4.24 15.27
CA ASP A 168 18.81 4.43 16.00
C ASP A 168 19.80 5.38 15.29
N MET A 169 19.35 6.12 14.26
CA MET A 169 20.16 7.15 13.59
C MET A 169 19.86 8.54 14.16
N GLU A 170 20.90 9.30 14.53
CA GLU A 170 20.79 10.69 14.99
C GLU A 170 20.01 11.55 13.99
N GLY A 171 19.13 12.42 14.50
CA GLY A 171 18.34 13.34 13.68
C GLY A 171 17.08 12.73 13.04
N THR A 172 16.54 11.64 13.61
CA THR A 172 15.28 11.05 13.16
C THR A 172 14.13 11.27 14.15
N TYR A 173 12.94 11.50 13.61
CA TYR A 173 11.64 11.57 14.28
C TYR A 173 10.86 10.30 13.92
N ALA A 174 10.83 9.33 14.83
CA ALA A 174 10.03 8.13 14.65
C ALA A 174 8.57 8.50 14.40
N LEU A 175 7.93 7.88 13.41
CA LEU A 175 6.51 8.08 13.18
C LEU A 175 5.73 7.56 14.41
N PRO A 176 4.94 8.41 15.08
CA PRO A 176 4.02 7.96 16.11
C PRO A 176 3.10 6.85 15.60
N GLU A 177 2.61 6.02 16.49
CA GLU A 177 1.77 4.87 16.14
C GLU A 177 0.50 5.30 15.39
N ALA A 178 -0.09 6.42 15.81
CA ALA A 178 -1.24 7.03 15.13
C ALA A 178 -0.94 7.44 13.67
N GLN A 179 0.32 7.70 13.35
CA GLN A 179 0.79 8.03 12.00
C GLN A 179 1.05 6.76 11.18
N ARG A 180 1.76 5.78 11.76
CA ARG A 180 1.99 4.45 11.13
C ARG A 180 0.69 3.75 10.79
N ASP A 181 -0.34 3.92 11.61
CA ASP A 181 -1.67 3.34 11.42
C ASP A 181 -2.35 3.76 10.09
N ARG A 182 -1.96 4.90 9.50
CA ARG A 182 -2.46 5.36 8.20
C ARG A 182 -1.92 4.56 7.01
N PHE A 183 -0.80 3.87 7.16
CA PHE A 183 -0.31 2.95 6.13
C PHE A 183 -1.11 1.65 6.17
N MET A 184 -1.56 1.18 5.01
CA MET A 184 -2.37 -0.03 4.88
C MET A 184 -1.57 -1.27 5.25
N ALA A 185 -0.39 -1.38 4.68
CA ALA A 185 0.52 -2.48 4.92
C ALA A 185 1.95 -1.96 5.10
N ARG A 186 2.74 -2.77 5.79
CA ARG A 186 4.18 -2.61 5.91
C ARG A 186 4.86 -3.88 5.39
N VAL A 187 5.93 -3.69 4.63
CA VAL A 187 6.77 -4.76 4.10
C VAL A 187 8.24 -4.50 4.38
N SER A 188 9.01 -5.57 4.56
CA SER A 188 10.47 -5.55 4.49
C SER A 188 10.88 -6.27 3.21
N VAL A 189 11.82 -5.68 2.49
CA VAL A 189 12.22 -6.09 1.14
C VAL A 189 13.42 -7.05 1.20
N GLY A 190 14.24 -6.96 2.26
CA GLY A 190 15.48 -7.69 2.46
C GLY A 190 16.56 -7.37 1.42
N TYR A 191 17.78 -7.85 1.71
CA TYR A 191 18.82 -7.90 0.68
C TYR A 191 18.40 -8.82 -0.48
N PRO A 192 18.79 -8.52 -1.72
CA PRO A 192 18.61 -9.46 -2.82
C PRO A 192 19.31 -10.79 -2.52
N ALA A 193 18.82 -11.87 -3.11
CA ALA A 193 19.56 -13.13 -3.07
C ALA A 193 20.92 -12.96 -3.78
N PRO A 194 21.96 -13.73 -3.43
CA PRO A 194 23.29 -13.58 -4.03
C PRO A 194 23.30 -13.63 -5.56
N GLN A 195 22.43 -14.43 -6.16
CA GLN A 195 22.28 -14.49 -7.62
C GLN A 195 21.78 -13.17 -8.20
N ALA A 196 20.69 -12.62 -7.65
CA ALA A 196 20.18 -11.32 -8.06
C ALA A 196 21.20 -10.18 -7.84
N GLU A 197 22.06 -10.29 -6.82
CA GLU A 197 23.15 -9.34 -6.59
C GLU A 197 24.26 -9.46 -7.64
N LEU A 198 24.59 -10.67 -8.10
CA LEU A 198 25.49 -10.90 -9.24
C LEU A 198 24.89 -10.34 -10.55
N ASP A 199 23.61 -10.60 -10.80
CA ASP A 199 22.92 -10.10 -11.99
C ASP A 199 22.84 -8.56 -11.97
N MET A 200 22.74 -7.92 -10.79
CA MET A 200 22.87 -6.47 -10.62
C MET A 200 24.27 -5.92 -10.93
N ILE A 201 25.33 -6.69 -10.71
CA ILE A 201 26.70 -6.34 -11.09
C ILE A 201 26.86 -6.42 -12.61
N ASP A 202 26.35 -7.49 -13.22
CA ASP A 202 26.47 -7.72 -14.65
C ASP A 202 25.59 -6.76 -15.48
N SER A 203 24.41 -6.38 -14.94
CA SER A 203 23.49 -5.42 -15.55
C SER A 203 23.87 -3.94 -15.34
N HIS A 204 24.96 -3.64 -14.61
CA HIS A 204 25.52 -2.28 -14.48
C HIS A 204 26.13 -1.72 -15.78
N SER A 205 25.69 -2.24 -16.94
CA SER A 205 26.02 -1.75 -18.27
C SER A 205 25.13 -0.57 -18.68
N SER A 206 25.64 0.66 -18.51
CA SER A 206 25.27 1.97 -19.12
C SER A 206 23.80 2.45 -19.29
N ARG A 207 22.74 1.62 -19.18
CA ARG A 207 21.32 2.04 -19.29
C ARG A 207 20.51 1.56 -18.09
N SER A 208 19.59 2.41 -17.61
CA SER A 208 18.70 2.01 -16.52
C SER A 208 17.71 0.95 -17.03
N PRO A 209 17.47 -0.15 -16.30
CA PRO A 209 16.42 -1.11 -16.65
C PRO A 209 15.02 -0.47 -16.78
N LEU A 210 14.81 0.69 -16.12
CA LEU A 210 13.57 1.47 -16.23
C LEU A 210 13.37 2.11 -17.61
N ASP A 211 14.44 2.34 -18.38
CA ASP A 211 14.36 3.04 -19.67
C ASP A 211 13.68 2.17 -20.74
N GLY A 212 13.78 0.84 -20.61
CA GLY A 212 13.09 -0.11 -21.50
C GLY A 212 11.67 -0.48 -21.06
N LEU A 213 11.25 -0.05 -19.87
CA LEU A 213 9.95 -0.40 -19.31
C LEU A 213 8.83 0.46 -19.91
N ALA A 214 8.06 -0.14 -20.83
CA ALA A 214 6.86 0.47 -21.40
C ALA A 214 5.63 0.22 -20.51
N PRO A 215 4.65 1.15 -20.46
CA PRO A 215 3.39 0.91 -19.77
C PRO A 215 2.63 -0.28 -20.37
N VAL A 216 2.07 -1.12 -19.49
CA VAL A 216 1.28 -2.32 -19.86
C VAL A 216 -0.20 -2.19 -19.51
N THR A 217 -0.56 -1.09 -18.85
CA THR A 217 -1.92 -0.65 -18.51
C THR A 217 -1.91 0.87 -18.27
N SER A 218 -3.08 1.45 -17.98
CA SER A 218 -3.25 2.88 -17.72
C SER A 218 -3.76 3.15 -16.31
N ALA A 219 -3.52 4.36 -15.80
CA ALA A 219 -4.09 4.83 -14.54
C ALA A 219 -5.63 4.69 -14.52
N ALA A 220 -6.28 4.99 -15.65
CA ALA A 220 -7.74 4.85 -15.79
C ALA A 220 -8.21 3.41 -15.65
N GLN A 221 -7.50 2.44 -16.25
CA GLN A 221 -7.82 1.02 -16.09
C GLN A 221 -7.57 0.57 -14.65
N ILE A 222 -6.47 0.98 -14.01
CA ILE A 222 -6.23 0.64 -12.58
C ILE A 222 -7.36 1.15 -11.67
N ARG A 223 -7.90 2.36 -11.92
CA ARG A 223 -9.06 2.85 -11.17
C ARG A 223 -10.28 1.95 -11.33
N ASP A 224 -10.60 1.55 -12.56
CA ASP A 224 -11.73 0.65 -12.84
C ASP A 224 -11.57 -0.69 -12.10
N LEU A 225 -10.37 -1.27 -12.14
CA LEU A 225 -10.06 -2.50 -11.40
C LEU A 225 -10.20 -2.31 -9.89
N ALA A 226 -9.75 -1.19 -9.34
CA ALA A 226 -9.91 -0.88 -7.92
C ALA A 226 -11.39 -0.78 -7.51
N ASP A 227 -12.23 -0.17 -8.36
CA ASP A 227 -13.68 -0.10 -8.12
C ASP A 227 -14.33 -1.50 -8.16
N ARG A 228 -13.88 -2.39 -9.06
CA ARG A 228 -14.33 -3.80 -9.13
C ARG A 228 -13.85 -4.62 -7.94
N VAL A 229 -12.62 -4.43 -7.48
CA VAL A 229 -12.11 -5.03 -6.24
C VAL A 229 -12.98 -4.65 -5.04
N HIS A 230 -13.55 -3.43 -5.00
CA HIS A 230 -14.47 -3.04 -3.93
C HIS A 230 -15.74 -3.91 -3.88
N SER A 231 -16.15 -4.50 -5.01
CA SER A 231 -17.34 -5.36 -5.11
C SER A 231 -17.11 -6.80 -4.65
N VAL A 232 -15.86 -7.22 -4.45
CA VAL A 232 -15.51 -8.58 -3.98
C VAL A 232 -16.22 -8.92 -2.68
N HIS A 233 -16.88 -10.08 -2.68
CA HIS A 233 -17.75 -10.49 -1.60
C HIS A 233 -16.97 -10.81 -0.32
N VAL A 234 -17.48 -10.32 0.81
CA VAL A 234 -16.96 -10.65 2.15
C VAL A 234 -18.14 -11.11 2.99
N ALA A 235 -18.21 -12.43 3.18
CA ALA A 235 -19.29 -13.09 3.90
C ALA A 235 -19.39 -12.57 5.36
N PRO A 236 -20.58 -12.60 5.98
CA PRO A 236 -20.76 -12.16 7.37
C PRO A 236 -19.82 -12.85 8.37
N GLY A 237 -19.59 -14.16 8.20
CA GLY A 237 -18.63 -14.92 9.01
C GLY A 237 -17.19 -14.42 8.87
N MET A 238 -16.79 -14.03 7.65
CA MET A 238 -15.47 -13.46 7.39
C MET A 238 -15.31 -12.07 8.02
N ARG A 239 -16.33 -11.22 7.96
CA ARG A 239 -16.31 -9.91 8.63
C ARG A 239 -16.14 -10.07 10.15
N ARG A 240 -16.84 -11.05 10.73
CA ARG A 240 -16.70 -11.38 12.15
C ARG A 240 -15.29 -11.88 12.47
N TYR A 241 -14.75 -12.81 11.67
CA TYR A 241 -13.38 -13.30 11.82
C TYR A 241 -12.34 -12.17 11.83
N VAL A 242 -12.45 -11.20 10.92
CA VAL A 242 -11.55 -10.03 10.89
C VAL A 242 -11.69 -9.15 12.15
N VAL A 243 -12.92 -8.94 12.63
CA VAL A 243 -13.16 -8.21 13.88
C VAL A 243 -12.59 -8.95 15.08
N ASP A 244 -12.78 -10.27 15.15
CA ASP A 244 -12.25 -11.12 16.23
C ASP A 244 -10.72 -11.13 16.24
N LEU A 245 -10.08 -11.21 15.07
CA LEU A 245 -8.64 -11.10 14.92
C LEU A 245 -8.11 -9.75 15.43
N VAL A 246 -8.73 -8.64 15.02
CA VAL A 246 -8.31 -7.32 15.48
C VAL A 246 -8.58 -7.15 16.99
N ASN A 247 -9.71 -7.63 17.51
CA ASN A 247 -10.00 -7.59 18.94
C ASN A 247 -9.02 -8.44 19.75
N ALA A 248 -8.59 -9.59 19.24
CA ALA A 248 -7.58 -10.42 19.88
C ALA A 248 -6.27 -9.67 20.09
N THR A 249 -5.88 -8.76 19.18
CA THR A 249 -4.70 -7.89 19.39
C THR A 249 -4.91 -6.86 20.51
N ARG A 250 -6.14 -6.48 20.85
CA ARG A 250 -6.44 -5.51 21.91
C ARG A 250 -6.50 -6.14 23.29
N THR A 251 -6.76 -7.44 23.33
CA THR A 251 -6.88 -8.22 24.57
C THR A 251 -5.66 -9.11 24.82
N ALA A 252 -4.67 -9.12 23.91
CA ALA A 252 -3.46 -9.90 24.06
C ALA A 252 -2.58 -9.31 25.18
N PRO A 253 -2.21 -10.08 26.22
CA PRO A 253 -1.38 -9.59 27.31
C PRO A 253 0.02 -9.16 26.84
N GLU A 254 0.51 -9.73 25.74
CA GLU A 254 1.80 -9.39 25.14
C GLU A 254 1.83 -7.95 24.56
N LEU A 255 0.69 -7.27 24.43
CA LEU A 255 0.56 -5.98 23.76
C LEU A 255 0.10 -4.89 24.73
N ARG A 256 0.86 -3.77 24.75
CA ARG A 256 0.43 -2.52 25.39
C ARG A 256 -0.59 -1.77 24.55
N LEU A 257 -0.50 -1.90 23.23
CA LEU A 257 -1.44 -1.30 22.27
C LEU A 257 -1.76 -2.29 21.16
N GLY A 258 -3.05 -2.62 21.02
CA GLY A 258 -3.58 -3.42 19.92
C GLY A 258 -3.93 -2.60 18.68
N ALA A 259 -4.38 -3.28 17.63
CA ALA A 259 -4.71 -2.64 16.36
C ALA A 259 -5.99 -1.79 16.41
N SER A 260 -5.97 -0.66 15.71
CA SER A 260 -7.08 0.31 15.63
C SER A 260 -8.28 -0.23 14.82
N PRO A 261 -9.46 0.43 14.86
CA PRO A 261 -10.56 0.11 13.94
C PRO A 261 -10.20 0.33 12.46
N ARG A 262 -9.26 1.24 12.16
CA ARG A 262 -8.74 1.44 10.80
C ARG A 262 -8.07 0.18 10.28
N ALA A 263 -7.38 -0.56 11.16
CA ALA A 263 -6.77 -1.83 10.81
C ALA A 263 -7.78 -2.87 10.31
N THR A 264 -8.98 -2.93 10.92
CA THR A 264 -10.10 -3.77 10.47
C THR A 264 -10.48 -3.42 9.03
N LEU A 265 -10.67 -2.13 8.73
CA LEU A 265 -11.04 -1.67 7.39
C LEU A 265 -9.94 -1.95 6.35
N HIS A 266 -8.68 -1.71 6.71
CA HIS A 266 -7.54 -2.00 5.86
C HIS A 266 -7.41 -3.49 5.56
N LEU A 267 -7.61 -4.36 6.56
CA LEU A 267 -7.51 -5.81 6.36
C LEU A 267 -8.61 -6.33 5.43
N VAL A 268 -9.85 -5.85 5.57
CA VAL A 268 -10.95 -6.22 4.66
C VAL A 268 -10.69 -5.74 3.24
N ARG A 269 -10.26 -4.48 3.05
CA ARG A 269 -9.96 -3.92 1.73
C ARG A 269 -8.80 -4.65 1.04
N ALA A 270 -7.73 -4.92 1.78
CA ALA A 270 -6.59 -5.68 1.28
C ALA A 270 -6.99 -7.14 0.95
N ALA A 271 -7.80 -7.79 1.78
CA ALA A 271 -8.25 -9.17 1.53
C ALA A 271 -9.12 -9.27 0.27
N ARG A 272 -9.96 -8.27 -0.03
CA ARG A 272 -10.69 -8.18 -1.29
C ARG A 272 -9.75 -8.13 -2.50
N ALA A 273 -8.75 -7.24 -2.44
CA ALA A 273 -7.76 -7.12 -3.50
C ALA A 273 -6.96 -8.42 -3.68
N TYR A 274 -6.54 -9.04 -2.57
CA TYR A 274 -5.78 -10.28 -2.59
C TYR A 274 -6.59 -11.44 -3.18
N ALA A 275 -7.86 -11.58 -2.81
CA ALA A 275 -8.76 -12.57 -3.39
C ALA A 275 -8.97 -12.35 -4.90
N ALA A 276 -9.15 -11.10 -5.33
CA ALA A 276 -9.32 -10.76 -6.73
C ALA A 276 -8.06 -11.06 -7.55
N LEU A 277 -6.88 -10.80 -7.01
CA LEU A 277 -5.60 -11.16 -7.63
C LEU A 277 -5.41 -12.68 -7.79
N ASP A 278 -6.15 -13.48 -7.02
CA ASP A 278 -6.22 -14.94 -7.14
C ASP A 278 -7.37 -15.44 -8.04
N GLY A 279 -8.06 -14.55 -8.75
CA GLY A 279 -9.19 -14.96 -9.58
C GLY A 279 -10.49 -15.22 -8.81
N ARG A 280 -10.54 -14.89 -7.52
CA ARG A 280 -11.70 -15.14 -6.65
C ARG A 280 -12.54 -13.88 -6.45
N HIS A 281 -13.86 -14.04 -6.54
CA HIS A 281 -14.86 -12.99 -6.29
C HIS A 281 -15.34 -12.95 -4.83
N TYR A 282 -14.71 -13.72 -3.95
CA TYR A 282 -15.01 -13.78 -2.52
C TYR A 282 -13.74 -14.01 -1.70
N VAL A 283 -13.73 -13.46 -0.48
CA VAL A 283 -12.63 -13.59 0.47
C VAL A 283 -12.74 -14.90 1.26
N VAL A 284 -11.61 -15.61 1.38
CA VAL A 284 -11.45 -16.82 2.21
C VAL A 284 -10.55 -16.53 3.42
N PRO A 285 -10.52 -17.39 4.46
CA PRO A 285 -9.68 -17.16 5.64
C PRO A 285 -8.21 -16.92 5.31
N ASP A 286 -7.66 -17.71 4.38
CA ASP A 286 -6.26 -17.67 3.98
C ASP A 286 -5.83 -16.29 3.47
N ASP A 287 -6.73 -15.54 2.80
CA ASP A 287 -6.45 -14.16 2.36
C ASP A 287 -6.17 -13.24 3.54
N VAL A 288 -7.03 -13.34 4.57
CA VAL A 288 -6.92 -12.53 5.78
C VAL A 288 -5.67 -12.92 6.56
N GLN A 289 -5.36 -14.22 6.63
CA GLN A 289 -4.19 -14.72 7.33
C GLN A 289 -2.88 -14.31 6.67
N ALA A 290 -2.80 -14.42 5.33
CA ALA A 290 -1.64 -13.96 4.56
C ALA A 290 -1.37 -12.47 4.76
N LEU A 291 -2.43 -11.67 4.93
CA LEU A 291 -2.34 -10.23 5.12
C LEU A 291 -2.24 -9.80 6.60
N ALA A 292 -2.47 -10.69 7.56
CA ALA A 292 -2.55 -10.34 8.97
C ALA A 292 -1.26 -9.68 9.46
N VAL A 293 -0.10 -10.28 9.19
CA VAL A 293 1.20 -9.72 9.59
C VAL A 293 1.48 -8.38 8.89
N PRO A 294 1.50 -8.29 7.54
CA PRO A 294 1.86 -7.04 6.86
C PRO A 294 0.86 -5.91 7.13
N VAL A 295 -0.40 -6.21 7.44
CA VAL A 295 -1.39 -5.20 7.78
C VAL A 295 -1.35 -4.85 9.28
N LEU A 296 -1.26 -5.80 10.20
CA LEU A 296 -1.46 -5.53 11.63
C LEU A 296 -0.17 -5.18 12.38
N ALA A 297 0.95 -5.83 12.08
CA ALA A 297 2.13 -5.84 12.97
C ALA A 297 2.70 -4.44 13.26
N HIS A 298 2.74 -3.54 12.26
CA HIS A 298 3.29 -2.18 12.42
C HIS A 298 2.41 -1.24 13.25
N ARG A 299 1.22 -1.69 13.68
CA ARG A 299 0.28 -0.93 14.50
C ARG A 299 0.33 -1.31 15.98
N LEU A 300 1.05 -2.38 16.30
CA LEU A 300 1.05 -2.97 17.64
C LEU A 300 2.25 -2.45 18.43
N LEU A 301 2.04 -2.23 19.74
CA LEU A 301 3.12 -1.95 20.67
C LEU A 301 3.27 -3.11 21.64
N PRO A 302 4.41 -3.82 21.62
CA PRO A 302 4.73 -4.83 22.62
C PRO A 302 4.69 -4.25 24.03
N GLY A 303 4.13 -5.01 24.97
CA GLY A 303 4.21 -4.75 26.40
C GLY A 303 5.56 -5.17 27.01
N PRO A 304 5.79 -4.89 28.31
CA PRO A 304 7.05 -5.23 28.99
C PRO A 304 7.38 -6.73 28.94
N GLU A 305 6.38 -7.61 29.09
CA GLU A 305 6.55 -9.06 29.05
C GLU A 305 7.06 -9.52 27.67
N ALA A 306 6.43 -9.04 26.59
CA ALA A 306 6.85 -9.34 25.23
C ALA A 306 8.27 -8.82 24.93
N GLN A 307 8.64 -7.65 25.46
CA GLN A 307 10.02 -7.14 25.32
C GLN A 307 11.04 -8.02 26.03
N MET A 308 10.70 -8.52 27.22
CA MET A 308 11.56 -9.40 28.01
C MET A 308 11.75 -10.77 27.33
N GLU A 309 10.69 -11.30 26.72
CA GLU A 309 10.70 -12.53 25.92
C GLU A 309 11.21 -12.31 24.48
N ARG A 310 11.53 -11.06 24.10
CA ARG A 310 11.94 -10.66 22.74
C ARG A 310 10.93 -11.09 21.65
N LEU A 311 9.64 -11.06 21.98
CA LEU A 311 8.57 -11.32 21.04
C LEU A 311 8.32 -10.09 20.16
N SER A 312 8.42 -10.28 18.85
CA SER A 312 8.13 -9.24 17.88
C SER A 312 6.62 -9.12 17.63
N PRO A 313 6.12 -7.93 17.21
CA PRO A 313 4.73 -7.77 16.78
C PRO A 313 4.27 -8.79 15.73
N GLU A 314 5.16 -9.16 14.80
CA GLU A 314 4.89 -10.16 13.76
C GLU A 314 4.66 -11.54 14.35
N GLN A 315 5.48 -11.95 15.33
CA GLN A 315 5.33 -13.22 16.03
C GLN A 315 4.02 -13.26 16.83
N ILE A 316 3.65 -12.16 17.49
CA ILE A 316 2.40 -12.05 18.23
C ILE A 316 1.21 -12.19 17.27
N VAL A 317 1.22 -11.49 16.12
CA VAL A 317 0.14 -11.61 15.12
C VAL A 317 0.04 -13.04 14.58
N ALA A 318 1.17 -13.67 14.22
CA ALA A 318 1.18 -15.05 13.73
C ALA A 318 0.60 -16.03 14.75
N LYS A 319 0.93 -15.87 16.04
CA LYS A 319 0.35 -16.65 17.15
C LYS A 319 -1.15 -16.46 17.28
N LEU A 320 -1.64 -15.23 17.15
CA LEU A 320 -3.08 -14.92 17.20
C LEU A 320 -3.83 -15.55 16.02
N VAL A 321 -3.28 -15.46 14.81
CA VAL A 321 -3.84 -16.09 13.61
C VAL A 321 -3.95 -17.61 13.78
N ALA A 322 -2.90 -18.26 14.27
CA ALA A 322 -2.89 -19.72 14.46
C ALA A 322 -3.87 -20.21 15.53
N ARG A 323 -4.22 -19.36 16.50
CA ARG A 323 -5.12 -19.71 17.61
C ARG A 323 -6.60 -19.48 17.27
N LEU A 324 -6.91 -18.49 16.44
CA LEU A 324 -8.29 -18.09 16.21
C LEU A 324 -9.02 -19.08 15.28
N PRO A 325 -10.24 -19.51 15.64
CA PRO A 325 -11.00 -20.43 14.82
C PRO A 325 -11.37 -19.76 13.49
N VAL A 326 -11.10 -20.46 12.39
CA VAL A 326 -11.55 -20.01 11.07
C VAL A 326 -13.07 -20.21 10.94
N PRO A 327 -13.79 -19.30 10.27
CA PRO A 327 -15.22 -19.48 10.02
C PRO A 327 -15.43 -20.71 9.12
N GLY A 328 -16.41 -21.55 9.47
CA GLY A 328 -16.84 -22.67 8.62
C GLY A 328 -17.50 -22.19 7.32
N PRO A 329 -17.64 -23.06 6.31
CA PRO A 329 -18.31 -22.72 5.06
C PRO A 329 -19.75 -22.29 5.33
N GLN A 330 -20.10 -21.07 4.94
CA GLN A 330 -21.46 -20.52 4.93
C GLN A 330 -21.74 -19.93 3.56
#